data_AF-A0A8T3VU46-F1
#
_entry.id   AF-A0A8T3VU46-F1
#
_cell.length_a   1.000
_cell.length_b   1.000
_cell.length_c   1.000
_cell.angle_alpha   90.00
_cell.angle_beta   90.00
_cell.angle_gamma   90.00
#
_symmetry.space_group_name_H-M   'P 1'
#
loop_
_entity.id
_entity.type
_entity.pdbx_description
1 polymer ?
#
loop_
_entity_poly.entity_id
_entity_poly.type
_entity_poly.pdbx_seq_one_letter_code
_entity_poly.pdbx_strand_id
1 'polypeptide(L)'
;MTEVACNTSKSICSASQYRIRLEEKLKALLGEERIAGTLDPYINRAADSGKISAEDAETLLKISKYIDHSYTTCDGCRLMTFDRLKSWSEVVERI
;
A
#
# COMPACT_ATOMS: atom_id res chain seq x y z
N MET A 1 21.28 3.10 -8.95
CA MET A 1 19.92 2.97 -8.37
C MET A 1 19.07 2.20 -9.35
N THR A 2 18.49 1.07 -8.96
CA THR A 2 17.63 0.29 -9.87
C THR A 2 16.23 0.86 -9.79
N GLU A 3 15.81 1.49 -10.89
CA GLU A 3 14.50 2.10 -11.05
C GLU A 3 13.47 1.03 -11.50
N VAL A 4 12.31 0.94 -10.84
CA VAL A 4 11.25 -0.01 -11.20
C VAL A 4 10.12 0.72 -11.92
N ALA A 5 9.95 0.47 -13.22
CA ALA A 5 8.86 1.03 -14.01
C ALA A 5 7.51 0.46 -13.58
N CYS A 6 6.51 1.34 -13.43
CA CYS A 6 5.13 0.94 -13.19
C CYS A 6 4.58 0.11 -14.37
N ASN A 7 3.54 -0.68 -14.13
CA ASN A 7 2.94 -1.62 -15.09
C ASN A 7 3.90 -2.65 -15.71
N THR A 8 5.11 -2.81 -15.16
CA THR A 8 5.95 -3.98 -15.42
C THR A 8 5.49 -5.14 -14.55
N SER A 9 5.74 -6.38 -14.99
CA SER A 9 5.46 -7.57 -14.17
C SER A 9 6.05 -7.44 -12.76
N LYS A 10 7.23 -6.83 -12.62
CA LYS A 10 7.86 -6.57 -11.31
C LYS A 10 7.03 -5.62 -10.45
N SER A 11 6.60 -4.48 -11.00
CA SER A 11 5.79 -3.51 -10.25
C SER A 11 4.42 -4.07 -9.85
N ILE A 12 3.79 -4.85 -10.73
CA ILE A 12 2.51 -5.53 -10.46
C ILE A 12 2.71 -6.56 -9.35
N CYS A 13 3.76 -7.38 -9.39
CA CYS A 13 4.06 -8.33 -8.33
C CYS A 13 4.28 -7.63 -6.97
N SER A 14 5.06 -6.56 -6.94
CA SER A 14 5.28 -5.78 -5.70
C SER A 14 3.98 -5.14 -5.19
N ALA A 15 3.17 -4.56 -6.06
CA ALA A 15 1.87 -4.00 -5.71
C ALA A 15 0.92 -5.07 -5.13
N SER A 16 0.84 -6.24 -5.76
CA SER A 16 0.06 -7.37 -5.25
C SER A 16 0.51 -7.82 -3.87
N GLN A 17 1.81 -7.88 -3.62
CA GLN A 17 2.35 -8.24 -2.32
C GLN A 17 1.97 -7.23 -1.24
N TYR A 18 2.08 -5.93 -1.52
CA TYR A 18 1.60 -4.89 -0.60
C TYR A 18 0.10 -4.97 -0.37
N ARG A 19 -0.70 -5.16 -1.44
CA ARG A 19 -2.16 -5.26 -1.35
C ARG A 19 -2.59 -6.36 -0.39
N ILE A 20 -2.01 -7.55 -0.55
CA ILE A 20 -2.33 -8.73 0.27
C ILE A 20 -1.96 -8.47 1.73
N ARG A 21 -0.71 -8.04 2.00
CA ARG A 21 -0.25 -7.81 3.38
C ARG A 21 -1.03 -6.71 4.08
N LEU A 22 -1.26 -5.60 3.39
CA LEU A 22 -1.97 -4.47 3.95
C LEU A 22 -3.44 -4.82 4.22
N GLU A 23 -4.06 -5.62 3.35
CA GLU A 23 -5.40 -6.16 3.58
C GLU A 23 -5.48 -7.04 4.82
N GLU A 24 -4.56 -8.00 4.99
CA GLU A 24 -4.54 -8.89 6.16
C GLU A 24 -4.38 -8.11 7.47
N LYS A 25 -3.48 -7.13 7.49
CA LYS A 25 -3.25 -6.28 8.67
C LYS A 25 -4.45 -5.39 8.97
N LEU A 26 -5.03 -4.74 7.97
CA LEU A 26 -6.22 -3.90 8.17
C LEU A 26 -7.43 -4.73 8.63
N LYS A 27 -7.62 -5.95 8.11
CA LYS A 27 -8.64 -6.89 8.61
C LYS A 27 -8.45 -7.19 10.08
N ALA A 28 -7.22 -7.54 10.50
CA ALA A 28 -6.91 -7.84 11.88
C ALA A 28 -7.12 -6.61 12.80
N LEU A 29 -6.64 -5.43 12.39
CA LEU A 29 -6.78 -4.19 13.15
C LEU A 29 -8.25 -3.77 13.30
N LEU A 30 -9.03 -3.86 12.22
CA LEU A 30 -10.42 -3.41 12.20
C LEU A 30 -11.40 -4.47 12.69
N GLY A 31 -10.99 -5.72 12.80
CA GLY A 31 -11.87 -6.86 13.11
C GLY A 31 -12.80 -7.21 11.94
N GLU A 32 -12.34 -7.02 10.71
CA GLU A 32 -13.13 -7.25 9.50
C GLU A 32 -12.79 -8.57 8.84
N GLU A 33 -13.82 -9.36 8.49
CA GLU A 33 -13.63 -10.62 7.77
C GLU A 33 -13.18 -10.39 6.32
N ARG A 34 -13.63 -9.27 5.71
CA ARG A 34 -13.38 -8.94 4.32
C ARG A 34 -13.20 -7.44 4.11
N ILE A 35 -12.23 -7.10 3.26
CA ILE A 35 -12.05 -5.76 2.71
C ILE A 35 -12.49 -5.80 1.25
N ALA A 36 -13.36 -4.88 0.86
CA ALA A 36 -13.89 -4.77 -0.50
C ALA A 36 -13.51 -3.43 -1.11
N GLY A 37 -13.00 -3.46 -2.34
CA GLY A 37 -12.62 -2.24 -3.07
C GLY A 37 -11.25 -1.69 -2.68
N THR A 38 -11.14 -0.36 -2.67
CA THR A 38 -9.91 0.39 -2.38
C THR A 38 -9.55 0.32 -0.90
N LEU A 39 -8.25 0.42 -0.56
CA LEU A 39 -7.80 0.37 0.84
C LEU A 39 -7.99 1.68 1.61
N ASP A 40 -8.09 2.82 0.93
CA ASP A 40 -8.18 4.15 1.54
C ASP A 40 -9.23 4.28 2.65
N PRO A 41 -10.49 3.82 2.50
CA PRO A 41 -11.50 3.93 3.55
C PRO A 41 -11.14 3.16 4.82
N TYR A 42 -10.44 2.03 4.68
CA TYR A 42 -10.04 1.17 5.78
C TYR A 42 -8.82 1.76 6.52
N ILE A 43 -7.88 2.33 5.77
CA ILE A 43 -6.73 3.05 6.35
C ILE A 43 -7.22 4.26 7.16
N ASN A 44 -8.12 5.07 6.59
CA ASN A 44 -8.68 6.23 7.29
C ASN A 44 -9.44 5.81 8.56
N ARG A 45 -10.27 4.76 8.47
CA ARG A 45 -10.97 4.21 9.64
C ARG A 45 -10.01 3.74 10.73
N ALA A 46 -8.92 3.07 10.36
CA ALA A 46 -7.92 2.63 11.32
C ALA A 46 -7.26 3.84 12.02
N ALA A 47 -6.95 4.90 11.28
CA ALA A 47 -6.40 6.14 11.81
C ALA A 47 -7.39 6.87 12.74
N ASP A 48 -8.64 7.04 12.30
CA ASP A 48 -9.70 7.70 13.07
C ASP A 48 -10.00 6.98 14.38
N SER A 49 -9.84 5.65 14.39
CA SER A 49 -9.97 4.82 15.60
C SER A 49 -8.72 4.77 16.48
N GLY A 50 -7.65 5.49 16.12
CA GLY A 50 -6.39 5.55 16.86
C GLY A 50 -5.56 4.26 16.82
N LYS A 51 -5.88 3.32 15.93
CA LYS A 51 -5.17 2.04 15.81
C LYS A 51 -3.85 2.15 15.04
N ILE A 52 -3.73 3.17 14.21
CA ILE A 52 -2.49 3.53 13.51
C ILE A 52 -2.22 5.02 13.68
N SER A 53 -0.96 5.42 13.64
CA SER A 53 -0.59 6.84 13.73
C SER A 53 -1.00 7.59 12.46
N ALA A 54 -1.16 8.92 12.57
CA ALA A 54 -1.45 9.77 11.41
C ALA A 54 -0.32 9.71 10.35
N GLU A 55 0.93 9.59 10.80
CA GLU A 55 2.10 9.46 9.93
C GLU A 55 2.09 8.12 9.16
N ASP A 56 1.76 7.03 9.85
CA ASP A 56 1.58 5.72 9.22
C ASP A 56 0.45 5.78 8.20
N ALA A 57 -0.70 6.33 8.57
CA ALA A 57 -1.86 6.45 7.69
C ALA A 57 -1.53 7.21 6.40
N GLU A 58 -0.82 8.34 6.48
CA GLU A 58 -0.39 9.10 5.30
C GLU A 58 0.50 8.27 4.37
N THR A 59 1.41 7.47 4.95
CA THR A 59 2.30 6.60 4.18
C THR A 59 1.54 5.44 3.55
N LEU A 60 0.63 4.80 4.30
CA LEU A 60 -0.22 3.72 3.79
C LEU A 60 -1.13 4.17 2.65
N LEU A 61 -1.66 5.41 2.70
CA LEU A 61 -2.44 5.98 1.60
C LEU A 61 -1.57 6.18 0.33
N LYS A 62 -0.29 6.51 0.47
CA LYS A 62 0.65 6.57 -0.67
C LYS A 62 0.88 5.17 -1.26
N ILE A 63 0.97 4.15 -0.42
CA ILE A 63 1.10 2.75 -0.84
C ILE A 63 -0.18 2.28 -1.55
N SER A 64 -1.35 2.56 -1.00
CA SER A 64 -2.66 2.25 -1.60
C SER A 64 -2.78 2.82 -3.02
N LYS A 65 -2.44 4.10 -3.20
CA LYS A 65 -2.40 4.74 -4.52
C LYS A 65 -1.39 4.10 -5.47
N TYR A 66 -0.21 3.71 -4.98
CA TYR A 66 0.76 2.97 -5.80
C TYR A 66 0.18 1.65 -6.29
N ILE A 67 -0.49 0.90 -5.41
CA ILE A 67 -1.12 -0.36 -5.76
C ILE A 67 -2.16 -0.16 -6.87
N ASP A 68 -3.07 0.80 -6.69
CA ASP A 68 -4.12 1.09 -7.67
C ASP A 68 -3.53 1.52 -9.02
N HIS A 69 -2.52 2.39 -9.02
CA HIS A 69 -1.83 2.83 -10.24
C HIS A 69 -1.07 1.71 -10.94
N SER A 70 -0.48 0.77 -10.19
CA SER A 70 0.21 -0.40 -10.75
C SER A 70 -0.72 -1.31 -11.55
N TYR A 71 -2.03 -1.29 -11.28
CA TYR A 71 -3.02 -2.06 -12.03
C TYR A 71 -3.75 -1.29 -13.14
N THR A 72 -3.76 0.05 -13.09
CA THR A 72 -4.68 0.86 -13.92
C THR A 72 -4.00 1.78 -14.94
N THR A 73 -2.77 2.23 -14.72
CA THR A 73 -2.13 3.26 -15.57
C THR A 73 -0.96 2.73 -16.40
N CYS A 74 -0.99 3.04 -17.71
CA CYS A 74 0.09 2.76 -18.66
C CYS A 74 0.97 4.01 -18.97
N ASP A 75 0.53 5.22 -18.63
CA ASP A 75 1.23 6.46 -18.99
C ASP A 75 1.87 7.16 -17.79
N GLY A 76 3.17 7.48 -17.93
CA GLY A 76 3.89 8.34 -16.98
C GLY A 76 4.52 7.63 -15.77
N CYS A 77 4.97 6.39 -15.94
CA CYS A 77 5.63 5.56 -14.92
C CYS A 77 6.61 6.35 -14.05
N ARG A 78 6.19 6.77 -12.85
CA ARG A 78 7.14 7.21 -11.82
C ARG A 78 7.88 5.99 -11.33
N LEU A 79 9.15 5.93 -11.67
CA LEU A 79 10.04 4.86 -11.24
C LEU A 79 10.10 4.86 -9.71
N MET A 80 9.75 3.73 -9.11
CA MET A 80 9.91 3.51 -7.68
C MET A 80 11.33 3.03 -7.42
N THR A 81 12.04 3.67 -6.49
CA THR A 81 13.35 3.22 -6.06
C THR A 81 13.21 2.06 -5.08
N PHE A 82 14.18 1.14 -5.11
CA PHE A 82 14.23 0.02 -4.17
C PHE A 82 14.21 0.48 -2.70
N ASP A 83 14.93 1.55 -2.36
CA ASP A 83 14.97 2.09 -1.00
C ASP A 83 13.60 2.54 -0.52
N ARG A 84 12.79 3.11 -1.42
CA ARG A 84 11.44 3.55 -1.08
C ARG A 84 10.50 2.36 -0.88
N LEU A 85 10.61 1.31 -1.71
CA LEU A 85 9.91 0.05 -1.48
C LEU A 85 10.30 -0.55 -0.12
N LYS A 86 11.59 -0.59 0.20
CA LYS A 86 12.07 -1.08 1.50
C LYS A 86 11.46 -0.29 2.66
N SER A 87 11.49 1.04 2.61
CA SER A 87 10.88 1.89 3.65
C SER A 87 9.37 1.66 3.81
N TRP A 88 8.66 1.41 2.72
CA TRP A 88 7.23 1.11 2.75
C TRP A 88 6.93 -0.26 3.37
N SER A 89 7.78 -1.25 3.12
CA SER A 89 7.66 -2.54 3.80
C SER A 89 7.80 -2.38 5.31
N GLU A 90 8.74 -1.56 5.80
CA GLU A 90 8.91 -1.31 7.25
C GLU A 90 7.65 -0.69 7.87
N VAL A 91 6.99 0.23 7.17
CA VAL A 91 5.72 0.83 7.63
C VAL A 91 4.58 -0.18 7.63
N VAL A 92 4.45 -1.00 6.58
CA VAL A 92 3.42 -2.04 6.52
C VAL A 92 3.63 -3.08 7.61
N GLU A 93 4.87 -3.48 7.91
CA GLU A 93 5.10 -4.47 8.97
C GLU A 93 4.85 -3.93 10.38
N ARG A 94 4.93 -2.61 10.58
CA ARG A 94 4.76 -1.94 11.89
C ARG A 94 3.30 -1.89 12.38
N ILE A 95 2.33 -1.82 11.47
CA ILE A 95 0.89 -1.80 11.82
C ILE A 95 0.35 -3.20 12.06
#